data_AF-A0A2N2LHF7-F1
#
_entry.id   AF-A0A2N2LHF7-F1
#
_cell.length_a   1.000
_cell.length_b   1.000
_cell.length_c   1.000
_cell.angle_alpha   90.00
_cell.angle_beta   90.00
_cell.angle_gamma   90.00
#
_symmetry.space_group_name_H-M   'P 1'
#
loop_
_entity.id
_entity.type
_entity.pdbx_description
1 polymer ?
#
loop_
_entity_poly.entity_id
_entity_poly.type
_entity_poly.pdbx_seq_one_letter_code
_entity_poly.pdbx_strand_id
1 'polypeptide(L)'
;MQEVTLIEIVKFDHISMAVPTLDPQIDFLTRVMGFRFADKFENDEGYFGANLEVPGSSGIGWEILAPNGPDSYLHRFLQGASGPGLHHVAIQIKDAAQAATTIRLEGHEPWGYQVANAEAEGGDGRGMAYIHPRGGGHGFLWQLYAGEPWHTGEPFEDEGTHSLGIVAVNHLAHATPDRDSLAAWYERIFGCTTRYRSTHDGSKAGFRTTVLDTPTQQLRFEMIEPVGEGSFIQRFLDERGPNMHHVNVQVRDFGHALAALQHHQIPVFGQNSGSRDGAAWSEAFIHPRYTGGMLVQFFWEERPGIWM
;
A
#
# COMPACT_ATOMS: atom_id res chain seq x y z
N MET A 1 4.80 -22.27 -25.70
CA MET A 1 4.41 -21.27 -24.69
C MET A 1 5.70 -20.81 -24.05
N GLN A 2 6.04 -19.52 -24.11
CA GLN A 2 7.15 -18.99 -23.33
C GLN A 2 6.73 -19.05 -21.86
N GLU A 3 7.62 -19.55 -21.01
CA GLU A 3 7.41 -19.65 -19.57
C GLU A 3 7.37 -18.22 -19.01
N VAL A 4 6.29 -17.84 -18.32
CA VAL A 4 6.20 -16.53 -17.66
C VAL A 4 7.22 -16.51 -16.53
N THR A 5 8.25 -15.69 -16.65
CA THR A 5 9.21 -15.47 -15.56
C THR A 5 8.64 -14.44 -14.60
N LEU A 6 8.61 -14.75 -13.30
CA LEU A 6 8.23 -13.79 -12.26
C LEU A 6 9.17 -12.58 -12.22
N ILE A 7 8.67 -11.45 -11.73
CA ILE A 7 9.48 -10.25 -11.48
C ILE A 7 10.27 -10.47 -10.20
N GLU A 8 11.59 -10.47 -10.28
CA GLU A 8 12.45 -10.69 -9.10
C GLU A 8 12.52 -9.44 -8.22
N ILE A 9 11.71 -9.44 -7.16
CA ILE A 9 11.66 -8.38 -6.16
C ILE A 9 12.89 -8.43 -5.26
N VAL A 10 13.53 -7.26 -5.07
CA VAL A 10 14.55 -7.02 -4.06
C VAL A 10 13.92 -6.46 -2.80
N LYS A 11 13.06 -5.44 -2.94
CA LYS A 11 12.46 -4.69 -1.83
C LYS A 11 11.14 -4.04 -2.25
N PHE A 12 10.16 -3.98 -1.36
CA PHE A 12 9.08 -2.98 -1.43
C PHE A 12 9.62 -1.70 -0.82
N ASP A 13 9.93 -0.73 -1.67
CA ASP A 13 10.69 0.45 -1.29
C ASP A 13 9.82 1.45 -0.54
N HIS A 14 8.69 1.85 -1.15
CA HIS A 14 7.74 2.74 -0.50
C HIS A 14 6.30 2.54 -0.96
N ILE A 15 5.38 3.01 -0.12
CA ILE A 15 3.96 3.18 -0.43
C ILE A 15 3.73 4.68 -0.67
N SER A 16 3.16 5.03 -1.81
CA SER A 16 2.90 6.41 -2.19
C SER A 16 1.43 6.77 -2.07
N MET A 17 1.15 8.01 -1.69
CA MET A 17 -0.19 8.60 -1.70
C MET A 17 -0.18 9.98 -2.36
N ALA A 18 -1.28 10.33 -3.03
CA ALA A 18 -1.47 11.65 -3.60
C ALA A 18 -2.50 12.46 -2.79
N VAL A 19 -2.17 13.70 -2.50
CA VAL A 19 -2.98 14.64 -1.71
C VAL A 19 -3.01 16.03 -2.36
N PRO A 20 -3.99 16.89 -2.02
CA PRO A 20 -4.03 18.25 -2.55
C PRO A 20 -2.82 19.10 -2.16
N THR A 21 -2.27 18.89 -0.95
CA THR A 21 -1.14 19.66 -0.40
C THR A 21 -0.32 18.79 0.56
N LEU A 22 1.00 18.95 0.58
CA LEU A 22 1.90 18.12 1.39
C LEU A 22 1.74 18.36 2.90
N ASP A 23 1.74 19.61 3.36
CA ASP A 23 1.95 19.94 4.78
C ASP A 23 0.93 19.31 5.74
N PRO A 24 -0.40 19.36 5.48
CA PRO A 24 -1.37 18.71 6.37
C PRO A 24 -1.15 17.20 6.47
N GLN A 25 -0.71 16.57 5.38
CA GLN A 25 -0.47 15.14 5.35
C GLN A 25 0.83 14.77 6.07
N ILE A 26 1.89 15.56 5.92
CA ILE A 26 3.13 15.40 6.69
C ILE A 26 2.83 15.55 8.19
N ASP A 27 2.05 16.56 8.59
CA ASP A 27 1.66 16.77 10.00
C ASP A 27 0.91 15.55 10.54
N PHE A 28 -0.08 15.04 9.80
CA PHE A 28 -0.81 13.82 10.19
C PHE A 28 0.10 12.59 10.31
N LEU A 29 0.91 12.31 9.29
CA LEU A 29 1.77 11.12 9.29
C LEU A 29 2.82 11.18 10.41
N THR A 30 3.40 12.35 10.66
CA THR A 30 4.41 12.50 11.71
C THR A 30 3.81 12.48 13.11
N ARG A 31 2.69 13.19 13.35
CA ARG A 31 2.13 13.36 14.70
C ARG A 31 1.19 12.26 15.13
N VAL A 32 0.46 11.66 14.19
CA VAL A 32 -0.53 10.61 14.48
C VAL A 32 0.04 9.24 14.15
N MET A 33 0.58 9.06 12.94
CA MET A 33 1.11 7.74 12.54
C MET A 33 2.54 7.48 13.07
N GLY A 34 3.23 8.50 13.60
CA GLY A 34 4.58 8.38 14.16
C GLY A 34 5.71 8.35 13.12
N PHE A 35 5.43 8.68 11.87
CA PHE A 35 6.42 8.61 10.78
C PHE A 35 7.52 9.64 10.98
N ARG A 36 8.73 9.34 10.49
CA ARG A 36 9.84 10.29 10.50
C ARG A 36 9.94 10.97 9.15
N PHE A 37 9.75 12.29 9.12
CA PHE A 37 10.00 13.09 7.92
C PHE A 37 11.48 13.01 7.51
N ALA A 38 11.74 12.77 6.23
CA ALA A 38 13.09 12.75 5.66
C ALA A 38 13.36 14.05 4.89
N ASP A 39 12.70 14.26 3.76
CA ASP A 39 12.92 15.40 2.89
C ASP A 39 11.71 15.75 2.01
N LYS A 40 11.80 16.89 1.34
CA LYS A 40 10.86 17.35 0.30
C LYS A 40 11.63 17.61 -0.97
N PHE A 41 10.97 17.34 -2.09
CA PHE A 41 11.52 17.59 -3.41
C PHE A 41 10.46 18.17 -4.36
N GLU A 42 10.95 18.74 -5.45
CA GLU A 42 10.15 19.18 -6.59
C GLU A 42 10.58 18.33 -7.78
N ASN A 43 9.61 17.87 -8.56
CA ASN A 43 9.85 17.07 -9.75
C ASN A 43 9.42 17.84 -11.01
N ASP A 44 10.25 17.78 -12.04
CA ASP A 44 10.03 18.45 -13.33
C ASP A 44 8.79 17.94 -14.08
N GLU A 45 8.22 16.80 -13.69
CA GLU A 45 6.94 16.26 -14.17
C GLU A 45 5.71 16.97 -13.56
N GLY A 46 5.91 18.05 -12.80
CA GLY A 46 4.83 18.90 -12.30
C GLY A 46 4.21 18.40 -11.01
N TYR A 47 5.01 17.89 -10.08
CA TYR A 47 4.55 17.57 -8.72
C TYR A 47 5.59 17.90 -7.64
N PHE A 48 5.11 18.16 -6.42
CA PHE A 48 5.92 18.20 -5.21
C PHE A 48 5.86 16.84 -4.52
N GLY A 49 6.98 16.42 -3.94
CA GLY A 49 7.10 15.18 -3.20
C GLY A 49 7.58 15.41 -1.77
N ALA A 50 7.24 14.47 -0.88
CA ALA A 50 7.82 14.37 0.45
C ALA A 50 8.04 12.90 0.82
N ASN A 51 9.23 12.61 1.34
CA ASN A 51 9.61 11.28 1.79
C ASN A 51 9.55 11.19 3.31
N LEU A 52 9.04 10.07 3.80
CA LEU A 52 9.00 9.73 5.22
C LEU A 52 9.41 8.27 5.43
N GLU A 53 9.93 7.97 6.61
CA GLU A 53 10.20 6.60 7.05
C GLU A 53 9.06 6.11 7.96
N VAL A 54 8.60 4.89 7.72
CA VAL A 54 7.53 4.25 8.50
C VAL A 54 8.13 3.55 9.73
N PRO A 55 7.58 3.72 10.95
CA PRO A 55 8.09 3.03 12.13
C PRO A 55 7.98 1.51 12.02
N GLY A 56 8.86 0.83 12.73
CA GLY A 56 8.83 -0.61 12.89
C GLY A 56 9.70 -1.38 11.92
N SER A 57 9.41 -2.66 11.78
CA SER A 57 10.31 -3.63 11.15
C SER A 57 10.12 -3.82 9.64
N SER A 58 9.10 -3.20 9.03
CA SER A 58 8.80 -3.41 7.60
C SER A 58 9.87 -2.83 6.67
N GLY A 59 10.61 -1.80 7.11
CA GLY A 59 11.62 -1.13 6.29
C GLY A 59 11.08 -0.53 4.99
N ILE A 60 9.79 -0.13 5.00
CA ILE A 60 9.07 0.48 3.88
C ILE A 60 9.03 1.99 4.12
N GLY A 61 9.37 2.77 3.10
CA GLY A 61 9.20 4.22 3.08
C GLY A 61 7.77 4.66 2.77
N TRP A 62 7.51 5.94 2.94
CA TRP A 62 6.26 6.56 2.57
C TRP A 62 6.49 7.80 1.73
N GLU A 63 5.81 7.88 0.59
CA GLU A 63 5.87 9.03 -0.31
C GLU A 63 4.53 9.77 -0.31
N ILE A 64 4.60 11.10 -0.25
CA ILE A 64 3.44 11.96 -0.47
C ILE A 64 3.67 12.78 -1.74
N LEU A 65 2.71 12.73 -2.65
CA LEU A 65 2.70 13.54 -3.87
C LEU A 65 1.62 14.62 -3.79
N ALA A 66 1.95 15.83 -4.25
CA ALA A 66 1.00 16.92 -4.42
C ALA A 66 1.19 17.62 -5.76
N PRO A 67 0.11 18.15 -6.38
CA PRO A 67 0.23 18.88 -7.63
C PRO A 67 1.19 20.08 -7.55
N ASN A 68 2.10 20.22 -8.50
CA ASN A 68 2.88 21.44 -8.69
C ASN A 68 2.34 22.19 -9.91
N GLY A 69 1.68 23.32 -9.65
CA GLY A 69 1.07 24.14 -10.70
C GLY A 69 -0.24 23.58 -11.27
N PRO A 70 -0.88 24.34 -12.18
CA PRO A 70 -2.19 24.01 -12.74
C PRO A 70 -2.19 22.84 -13.73
N ASP A 71 -1.04 22.56 -14.36
CA ASP A 71 -0.93 21.55 -15.42
C ASP A 71 -0.52 20.16 -14.90
N SER A 72 -0.36 20.02 -13.58
CA SER A 72 -0.01 18.75 -12.94
C SER A 72 -1.00 17.64 -13.28
N TYR A 73 -0.49 16.47 -13.68
CA TYR A 73 -1.32 15.29 -13.95
C TYR A 73 -2.09 14.80 -12.70
N LEU A 74 -1.59 15.11 -11.50
CA LEU A 74 -2.19 14.70 -10.23
C LEU A 74 -3.58 15.31 -10.02
N HIS A 75 -3.90 16.44 -10.66
CA HIS A 75 -5.26 17.00 -10.61
C HIS A 75 -6.31 16.00 -11.09
N ARG A 76 -6.01 15.25 -12.15
CA ARG A 76 -6.91 14.21 -12.67
C ARG A 76 -7.07 13.05 -11.69
N PHE A 77 -6.00 12.66 -10.99
CA PHE A 77 -6.06 11.61 -9.99
C PHE A 77 -6.94 12.04 -8.81
N LEU A 78 -6.66 13.24 -8.25
CA LEU A 78 -7.37 13.78 -7.09
C LEU A 78 -8.86 14.06 -7.36
N GLN A 79 -9.22 14.39 -8.60
CA GLN A 79 -10.61 14.60 -9.03
C GLN A 79 -11.28 13.33 -9.55
N GLY A 80 -10.53 12.25 -9.74
CA GLY A 80 -11.01 10.97 -10.25
C GLY A 80 -11.70 10.14 -9.17
N ALA A 81 -12.12 8.93 -9.56
CA ALA A 81 -12.82 8.00 -8.68
C ALA A 81 -11.98 7.56 -7.47
N SER A 82 -10.64 7.53 -7.60
CA SER A 82 -9.72 7.25 -6.48
C SER A 82 -9.67 8.39 -5.47
N GLY A 83 -9.84 9.65 -5.89
CA GLY A 83 -9.68 10.82 -5.03
C GLY A 83 -8.29 10.90 -4.40
N PRO A 84 -8.08 11.78 -3.39
CA PRO A 84 -6.90 11.71 -2.53
C PRO A 84 -6.77 10.32 -1.87
N GLY A 85 -5.56 9.81 -1.74
CA GLY A 85 -5.30 8.49 -1.15
C GLY A 85 -4.13 7.77 -1.79
N LEU A 86 -4.08 6.44 -1.60
CA LEU A 86 -3.00 5.57 -2.11
C LEU A 86 -2.88 5.71 -3.64
N HIS A 87 -1.65 5.90 -4.12
CA HIS A 87 -1.35 6.21 -5.50
C HIS A 87 -0.58 5.07 -6.19
N HIS A 88 0.53 4.62 -5.60
CA HIS A 88 1.30 3.49 -6.11
C HIS A 88 2.09 2.79 -4.99
N VAL A 89 2.65 1.64 -5.33
CA VAL A 89 3.72 0.99 -4.56
C VAL A 89 4.94 0.91 -5.46
N ALA A 90 6.07 1.40 -4.96
CA ALA A 90 7.35 1.30 -5.63
C ALA A 90 8.10 0.06 -5.15
N ILE A 91 8.59 -0.72 -6.11
CA ILE A 91 9.25 -2.00 -5.89
C ILE A 91 10.62 -1.95 -6.54
N GLN A 92 11.65 -2.13 -5.72
CA GLN A 92 12.99 -2.40 -6.20
C GLN A 92 13.03 -3.82 -6.77
N ILE A 93 13.46 -3.94 -8.02
CA ILE A 93 13.55 -5.20 -8.77
C ILE A 93 14.97 -5.40 -9.26
N LYS A 94 15.34 -6.65 -9.56
CA LYS A 94 16.68 -6.95 -10.07
C LYS A 94 16.92 -6.43 -11.49
N ASP A 95 15.91 -6.52 -12.35
CA ASP A 95 16.06 -6.22 -13.78
C ASP A 95 14.76 -5.67 -14.40
N ALA A 96 14.79 -4.40 -14.80
CA ALA A 96 13.66 -3.74 -15.46
C ALA A 96 13.33 -4.32 -16.85
N ALA A 97 14.30 -4.89 -17.57
CA ALA A 97 14.06 -5.54 -18.85
C ALA A 97 13.37 -6.90 -18.69
N GLN A 98 13.73 -7.66 -17.65
CA GLN A 98 12.98 -8.85 -17.24
C GLN A 98 11.54 -8.47 -16.89
N ALA A 99 11.35 -7.47 -16.03
CA ALA A 99 10.01 -7.02 -15.63
C ALA A 99 9.15 -6.59 -16.83
N ALA A 100 9.71 -5.80 -17.74
CA ALA A 100 9.04 -5.40 -18.97
C ALA A 100 8.64 -6.60 -19.86
N THR A 101 9.47 -7.63 -19.91
CA THR A 101 9.16 -8.88 -20.63
C THR A 101 8.00 -9.62 -19.96
N THR A 102 8.03 -9.76 -18.63
CA THR A 102 6.96 -10.38 -17.85
C THR A 102 5.62 -9.67 -18.05
N ILE A 103 5.61 -8.34 -18.02
CA ILE A 103 4.40 -7.53 -18.25
C ILE A 103 3.81 -7.80 -19.64
N ARG A 104 4.66 -7.92 -20.67
CA ARG A 104 4.23 -8.26 -22.04
C ARG A 104 3.71 -9.68 -22.16
N LEU A 105 4.27 -10.64 -21.42
CA LEU A 105 3.78 -12.01 -21.40
C LEU A 105 2.39 -12.13 -20.75
N GLU A 106 2.04 -11.26 -19.80
CA GLU A 106 0.66 -11.13 -19.31
C GLU A 106 -0.26 -10.34 -20.26
N GLY A 107 0.23 -9.93 -21.44
CA GLY A 107 -0.56 -9.26 -22.47
C GLY A 107 -0.72 -7.74 -22.27
N HIS A 108 0.18 -7.11 -21.52
CA HIS A 108 0.17 -5.67 -21.27
C HIS A 108 1.46 -5.00 -21.74
N GLU A 109 1.41 -3.73 -22.12
CA GLU A 109 2.62 -2.95 -22.39
C GLU A 109 3.08 -2.24 -21.11
N PRO A 110 4.37 -2.36 -20.73
CA PRO A 110 4.90 -1.60 -19.61
C PRO A 110 4.85 -0.11 -19.93
N TRP A 111 4.29 0.67 -19.02
CA TRP A 111 4.26 2.12 -19.15
C TRP A 111 5.58 2.71 -18.64
N GLY A 112 5.97 3.89 -19.16
CA GLY A 112 7.20 4.59 -18.74
C GLY A 112 8.49 3.77 -18.82
N TYR A 113 8.52 2.72 -19.66
CA TYR A 113 9.63 1.77 -19.68
C TYR A 113 10.95 2.42 -20.12
N GLN A 114 11.96 2.30 -19.27
CA GLN A 114 13.32 2.77 -19.50
C GLN A 114 14.31 1.68 -19.09
N VAL A 115 15.36 1.50 -19.89
CA VAL A 115 16.47 0.63 -19.52
C VAL A 115 17.49 1.45 -18.73
N ALA A 116 18.10 0.84 -17.72
CA ALA A 116 19.19 1.44 -16.98
C ALA A 116 20.29 1.90 -17.95
N ASN A 117 20.56 3.20 -17.98
CA ASN A 117 21.66 3.77 -18.75
C ASN A 117 22.40 4.78 -17.87
N ALA A 118 23.55 4.36 -17.34
CA ALA A 118 24.41 5.19 -16.51
C ALA A 118 24.99 6.42 -17.25
N GLU A 119 24.88 6.46 -18.58
CA GLU A 119 25.36 7.58 -19.41
C GLU A 119 24.24 8.57 -19.82
N ALA A 120 23.00 8.37 -19.38
CA ALA A 120 21.90 9.29 -19.70
C ALA A 120 21.99 10.58 -18.86
N GLU A 121 22.11 11.74 -19.52
CA GLU A 121 22.09 13.05 -18.85
C GLU A 121 20.76 13.26 -18.12
N GLY A 122 20.82 13.51 -16.80
CA GLY A 122 19.65 13.78 -15.95
C GLY A 122 18.92 12.54 -15.43
N GLY A 123 19.30 11.33 -15.86
CA GLY A 123 18.79 10.09 -15.30
C GLY A 123 19.59 9.67 -14.05
N ASP A 124 18.94 9.03 -13.08
CA ASP A 124 19.62 8.38 -11.95
C ASP A 124 20.32 7.06 -12.35
N GLY A 125 20.39 6.77 -13.66
CA GLY A 125 20.96 5.55 -14.23
C GLY A 125 20.09 4.32 -14.05
N ARG A 126 18.86 4.44 -13.54
CA ARG A 126 18.01 3.29 -13.17
C ARG A 126 17.15 2.81 -14.33
N GLY A 127 16.87 1.50 -14.32
CA GLY A 127 15.85 0.93 -15.19
C GLY A 127 14.49 1.10 -14.53
N MET A 128 13.46 1.45 -15.30
CA MET A 128 12.12 1.72 -14.78
C MET A 128 11.07 1.03 -15.65
N ALA A 129 10.01 0.53 -15.03
CA ALA A 129 8.81 0.07 -15.70
C ALA A 129 7.59 0.29 -14.80
N TYR A 130 6.43 0.53 -15.39
CA TYR A 130 5.19 0.67 -14.64
C TYR A 130 4.14 -0.34 -15.12
N ILE A 131 3.40 -0.95 -14.20
CA ILE A 131 2.16 -1.66 -14.50
C ILE A 131 1.01 -0.68 -14.25
N HIS A 132 0.45 -0.16 -15.34
CA HIS A 132 -0.58 0.87 -15.27
C HIS A 132 -1.90 0.31 -14.68
N PRO A 133 -2.66 1.08 -13.88
CA PRO A 133 -3.94 0.64 -13.29
C PRO A 133 -4.90 -0.04 -14.26
N ARG A 134 -5.04 0.54 -15.47
CA ARG A 134 -5.92 0.02 -16.53
C ARG A 134 -5.27 -1.02 -17.45
N GLY A 135 -3.98 -1.28 -17.30
CA GLY A 135 -3.16 -2.13 -18.16
C GLY A 135 -2.41 -3.17 -17.35
N GLY A 136 -3.14 -3.99 -16.59
CA GLY A 136 -2.58 -5.08 -15.79
C GLY A 136 -2.38 -4.78 -14.31
N GLY A 137 -2.50 -3.52 -13.87
CA GLY A 137 -2.31 -3.15 -12.46
C GLY A 137 -3.53 -3.41 -11.57
N HIS A 138 -4.62 -3.93 -12.15
CA HIS A 138 -5.89 -4.19 -11.46
C HIS A 138 -6.44 -2.96 -10.73
N GLY A 139 -6.31 -1.78 -11.35
CA GLY A 139 -6.80 -0.52 -10.80
C GLY A 139 -5.84 0.20 -9.85
N PHE A 140 -4.66 -0.38 -9.59
CA PHE A 140 -3.58 0.25 -8.84
C PHE A 140 -2.29 0.36 -9.67
N LEU A 141 -1.47 1.39 -9.41
CA LEU A 141 -0.22 1.62 -10.13
C LEU A 141 0.93 0.91 -9.41
N TRP A 142 1.71 0.15 -10.17
CA TRP A 142 2.93 -0.49 -9.69
C TRP A 142 4.13 0.15 -10.36
N GLN A 143 5.02 0.72 -9.57
CA GLN A 143 6.28 1.28 -10.04
C GLN A 143 7.40 0.27 -9.78
N LEU A 144 8.14 -0.10 -10.82
CA LEU A 144 9.18 -1.11 -10.75
C LEU A 144 10.49 -0.48 -11.20
N TYR A 145 11.51 -0.53 -10.35
CA TYR A 145 12.80 0.08 -10.69
C TYR A 145 13.99 -0.81 -10.32
N ALA A 146 15.03 -0.77 -11.15
CA ALA A 146 16.31 -1.43 -10.92
C ALA A 146 17.38 -0.38 -10.64
N GLY A 147 18.04 -0.49 -9.49
CA GLY A 147 19.06 0.46 -9.01
C GLY A 147 19.16 0.46 -7.49
N GLU A 148 19.87 1.44 -6.95
CA GLU A 148 19.93 1.68 -5.49
C GLU A 148 18.53 1.91 -4.92
N PRO A 149 18.23 1.61 -3.65
CA PRO A 149 16.92 1.93 -3.09
C PRO A 149 16.73 3.45 -2.94
N TRP A 150 15.48 3.93 -2.91
CA TRP A 150 15.21 5.34 -2.56
C TRP A 150 15.06 5.51 -1.04
N HIS A 151 14.57 4.47 -0.36
CA HIS A 151 14.52 4.42 1.09
C HIS A 151 15.49 3.38 1.65
N THR A 152 16.24 3.73 2.69
CA THR A 152 17.18 2.79 3.32
C THR A 152 16.43 1.66 4.02
N GLY A 153 15.27 1.95 4.62
CA GLY A 153 14.45 0.97 5.34
C GLY A 153 15.02 0.57 6.70
N GLU A 154 15.84 1.41 7.31
CA GLU A 154 16.37 1.18 8.66
C GLU A 154 15.25 1.23 9.70
N PRO A 155 14.99 0.13 10.44
CA PRO A 155 13.94 0.10 11.45
C PRO A 155 14.15 1.13 12.55
N PHE A 156 13.07 1.75 13.00
CA PHE A 156 13.07 2.60 14.19
C PHE A 156 11.77 2.42 14.98
N GLU A 157 11.81 2.73 16.27
CA GLU A 157 10.61 2.68 17.10
C GLU A 157 9.80 3.97 17.01
N ASP A 158 8.48 3.83 17.01
CA ASP A 158 7.58 4.95 17.26
C ASP A 158 7.62 5.31 18.76
N GLU A 159 8.38 6.34 19.11
CA GLU A 159 8.55 6.84 20.47
C GLU A 159 7.56 7.97 20.84
N GLY A 160 6.62 8.31 19.95
CA GLY A 160 5.68 9.40 20.19
C GLY A 160 4.69 9.06 21.31
N THR A 161 4.45 10.00 22.22
CA THR A 161 3.49 9.80 23.32
C THR A 161 2.03 9.90 22.89
N HIS A 162 1.79 10.45 21.69
CA HIS A 162 0.47 10.65 21.08
C HIS A 162 0.44 10.18 19.63
N SER A 163 1.33 9.28 19.23
CA SER A 163 1.28 8.56 17.95
C SER A 163 0.66 7.17 18.15
N LEU A 164 0.46 6.43 17.07
CA LEU A 164 -0.20 5.12 17.11
C LEU A 164 0.64 4.01 17.77
N GLY A 165 1.96 4.17 17.88
CA GLY A 165 2.86 3.12 18.36
C GLY A 165 3.03 2.00 17.33
N ILE A 166 3.20 2.38 16.05
CA ILE A 166 3.31 1.41 14.93
C ILE A 166 4.58 0.57 15.08
N VAL A 167 4.46 -0.74 14.84
CA VAL A 167 5.58 -1.69 14.86
C VAL A 167 5.82 -2.39 13.52
N ALA A 168 4.86 -2.33 12.60
CA ALA A 168 5.01 -2.80 11.23
C ALA A 168 3.85 -2.32 10.34
N VAL A 169 4.11 -2.16 9.05
CA VAL A 169 3.06 -2.28 8.01
C VAL A 169 2.75 -3.76 7.87
N ASN A 170 1.47 -4.13 7.94
CA ASN A 170 1.06 -5.52 7.82
C ASN A 170 0.66 -5.86 6.39
N HIS A 171 -0.31 -5.14 5.84
CA HIS A 171 -0.80 -5.41 4.49
C HIS A 171 -1.43 -4.21 3.81
N LEU A 172 -1.52 -4.32 2.48
CA LEU A 172 -2.41 -3.51 1.66
C LEU A 172 -3.56 -4.39 1.17
N ALA A 173 -4.79 -3.96 1.42
CA ALA A 173 -5.95 -4.68 0.95
C ALA A 173 -6.39 -4.18 -0.43
N HIS A 174 -6.57 -5.08 -1.37
CA HIS A 174 -6.94 -4.85 -2.75
C HIS A 174 -8.37 -5.37 -2.99
N ALA A 175 -9.32 -4.45 -3.16
CA ALA A 175 -10.69 -4.80 -3.50
C ALA A 175 -10.79 -5.26 -4.95
N THR A 176 -11.45 -6.39 -5.17
CA THR A 176 -11.57 -7.02 -6.49
C THR A 176 -12.90 -7.74 -6.63
N PRO A 177 -13.49 -7.83 -7.84
CA PRO A 177 -14.65 -8.68 -8.10
C PRO A 177 -14.34 -10.18 -8.01
N ASP A 178 -13.06 -10.57 -8.06
CA ASP A 178 -12.62 -11.96 -7.97
C ASP A 178 -11.27 -12.03 -7.23
N ARG A 179 -11.29 -12.55 -5.99
CA ARG A 179 -10.07 -12.66 -5.17
C ARG A 179 -9.10 -13.72 -5.69
N ASP A 180 -9.61 -14.78 -6.30
CA ASP A 180 -8.79 -15.93 -6.69
C ASP A 180 -8.01 -15.61 -7.98
N SER A 181 -8.67 -14.95 -8.95
CA SER A 181 -8.00 -14.45 -10.16
C SER A 181 -6.93 -13.40 -9.84
N LEU A 182 -7.22 -12.47 -8.92
CA LEU A 182 -6.24 -11.46 -8.50
C LEU A 182 -5.10 -12.10 -7.71
N ALA A 183 -5.38 -13.02 -6.77
CA ALA A 183 -4.35 -13.75 -6.04
C ALA A 183 -3.39 -14.46 -6.99
N ALA A 184 -3.92 -15.21 -7.97
CA ALA A 184 -3.10 -15.91 -8.95
C ALA A 184 -2.24 -14.94 -9.79
N TRP A 185 -2.70 -13.72 -10.05
CA TRP A 185 -1.90 -12.70 -10.71
C TRP A 185 -0.71 -12.24 -9.84
N TYR A 186 -0.93 -11.97 -8.55
CA TYR A 186 0.16 -11.64 -7.61
C TYR A 186 1.17 -12.79 -7.47
N GLU A 187 0.70 -14.04 -7.44
CA GLU A 187 1.57 -15.23 -7.39
C GLU A 187 2.43 -15.34 -8.67
N ARG A 188 1.85 -15.13 -9.86
CA ARG A 188 2.60 -15.20 -11.13
C ARG A 188 3.57 -14.04 -11.33
N ILE A 189 3.16 -12.82 -10.98
CA ILE A 189 3.93 -11.61 -11.30
C ILE A 189 4.94 -11.28 -10.22
N PHE A 190 4.53 -11.32 -8.96
CA PHE A 190 5.35 -10.90 -7.83
C PHE A 190 5.86 -12.07 -6.98
N GLY A 191 5.57 -13.32 -7.37
CA GLY A 191 6.03 -14.50 -6.62
C GLY A 191 5.45 -14.59 -5.21
N CYS A 192 4.32 -13.92 -4.95
CA CYS A 192 3.64 -13.99 -3.66
C CYS A 192 3.15 -15.42 -3.39
N THR A 193 2.89 -15.77 -2.12
CA THR A 193 2.37 -17.09 -1.75
C THR A 193 1.15 -16.98 -0.85
N THR A 194 0.15 -17.83 -1.07
CA THR A 194 -1.07 -17.83 -0.25
C THR A 194 -0.77 -18.19 1.20
N ARG A 195 -0.98 -17.24 2.10
CA ARG A 195 -0.89 -17.40 3.55
C ARG A 195 -2.19 -17.91 4.16
N TYR A 196 -3.28 -17.26 3.78
CA TYR A 196 -4.61 -17.54 4.29
C TYR A 196 -5.62 -17.36 3.17
N ARG A 197 -6.64 -18.21 3.16
CA ARG A 197 -7.80 -18.06 2.30
C ARG A 197 -9.04 -18.39 3.11
N SER A 198 -9.99 -17.45 3.15
CA SER A 198 -11.19 -17.67 3.95
C SER A 198 -12.01 -18.84 3.41
N THR A 199 -12.39 -19.75 4.31
CA THR A 199 -13.19 -20.94 4.01
C THR A 199 -14.69 -20.71 4.22
N HIS A 200 -15.08 -19.70 4.98
CA HIS A 200 -16.47 -19.28 5.11
C HIS A 200 -16.98 -18.64 3.82
N ASP A 201 -18.29 -18.73 3.58
CA ASP A 201 -18.93 -18.18 2.38
C ASP A 201 -18.89 -16.64 2.31
N GLY A 202 -18.57 -15.96 3.41
CA GLY A 202 -18.45 -14.50 3.49
C GLY A 202 -19.78 -13.78 3.74
N SER A 203 -20.88 -14.53 3.84
CA SER A 203 -22.24 -13.97 3.99
C SER A 203 -22.40 -13.06 5.20
N LYS A 204 -21.76 -13.39 6.33
CA LYS A 204 -21.80 -12.59 7.57
C LYS A 204 -20.95 -11.32 7.49
N ALA A 205 -19.78 -11.40 6.88
CA ALA A 205 -18.84 -10.28 6.76
C ALA A 205 -19.19 -9.35 5.58
N GLY A 206 -19.97 -9.86 4.61
CA GLY A 206 -20.22 -9.19 3.34
C GLY A 206 -19.06 -9.29 2.35
N PHE A 207 -18.02 -10.08 2.64
CA PHE A 207 -16.88 -10.30 1.77
C PHE A 207 -16.13 -11.61 2.08
N ARG A 208 -15.29 -12.01 1.14
CA ARG A 208 -14.36 -13.14 1.21
C ARG A 208 -12.93 -12.61 1.03
N THR A 209 -11.96 -13.20 1.71
CA THR A 209 -10.57 -12.70 1.71
C THR A 209 -9.53 -13.77 1.39
N THR A 210 -8.46 -13.40 0.71
CA THR A 210 -7.23 -14.18 0.54
C THR A 210 -6.05 -13.28 0.92
N VAL A 211 -5.18 -13.73 1.83
CA VAL A 211 -3.96 -13.02 2.24
C VAL A 211 -2.75 -13.72 1.64
N LEU A 212 -1.84 -12.95 1.04
CA LEU A 212 -0.59 -13.43 0.48
C LEU A 212 0.61 -12.89 1.25
N ASP A 213 1.58 -13.75 1.53
CA ASP A 213 2.92 -13.35 1.93
C ASP A 213 3.72 -12.93 0.69
N THR A 214 4.39 -11.77 0.78
CA THR A 214 5.32 -11.31 -0.26
C THR A 214 6.68 -12.00 -0.13
N PRO A 215 7.49 -12.10 -1.21
CA PRO A 215 8.80 -12.74 -1.14
C PRO A 215 9.75 -12.11 -0.12
N THR A 216 9.64 -10.80 0.12
CA THR A 216 10.50 -10.06 1.06
C THR A 216 9.96 -10.05 2.49
N GLN A 217 8.70 -10.46 2.70
CA GLN A 217 7.99 -10.44 3.98
C GLN A 217 7.85 -9.03 4.62
N GLN A 218 8.16 -7.95 3.90
CA GLN A 218 8.05 -6.58 4.40
C GLN A 218 6.59 -6.13 4.58
N LEU A 219 5.70 -6.60 3.70
CA LEU A 219 4.26 -6.48 3.82
C LEU A 219 3.56 -7.71 3.23
N ARG A 220 2.24 -7.73 3.31
CA ARG A 220 1.33 -8.70 2.68
C ARG A 220 0.34 -8.00 1.77
N PHE A 221 -0.32 -8.77 0.92
CA PHE A 221 -1.49 -8.29 0.18
C PHE A 221 -2.72 -9.07 0.61
N GLU A 222 -3.83 -8.37 0.79
CA GLU A 222 -5.13 -8.98 1.08
C GLU A 222 -6.08 -8.72 -0.09
N MET A 223 -6.56 -9.75 -0.78
CA MET A 223 -7.60 -9.57 -1.79
C MET A 223 -8.97 -9.76 -1.15
N ILE A 224 -9.80 -8.73 -1.24
CA ILE A 224 -11.16 -8.74 -0.69
C ILE A 224 -12.20 -8.71 -1.80
N GLU A 225 -13.07 -9.72 -1.82
CA GLU A 225 -14.13 -9.93 -2.80
C GLU A 225 -15.51 -9.76 -2.17
N PRO A 226 -16.44 -8.99 -2.77
CA PRO A 226 -17.76 -8.77 -2.20
C PRO A 226 -18.59 -10.05 -2.16
N VAL A 227 -19.41 -10.19 -1.11
CA VAL A 227 -20.41 -11.26 -1.00
C VAL A 227 -21.74 -10.69 -0.53
N GLY A 228 -22.81 -11.00 -1.28
CA GLY A 228 -24.17 -10.61 -0.96
C GLY A 228 -24.53 -9.17 -1.31
N GLU A 229 -25.83 -8.87 -1.35
CA GLU A 229 -26.39 -7.61 -1.85
C GLU A 229 -26.04 -6.37 -0.98
N GLY A 230 -25.60 -6.57 0.27
CA GLY A 230 -25.25 -5.51 1.22
C GLY A 230 -23.75 -5.26 1.38
N SER A 231 -22.90 -5.83 0.52
CA SER A 231 -21.45 -5.74 0.68
C SER A 231 -20.93 -4.31 0.57
N PHE A 232 -20.19 -3.84 1.58
CA PHE A 232 -19.50 -2.55 1.51
C PHE A 232 -18.35 -2.57 0.48
N ILE A 233 -17.80 -3.75 0.18
CA ILE A 233 -16.81 -3.95 -0.89
C ILE A 233 -17.48 -3.77 -2.25
N GLN A 234 -18.72 -4.25 -2.44
CA GLN A 234 -19.44 -4.02 -3.70
C GLN A 234 -19.64 -2.52 -3.92
N ARG A 235 -20.09 -1.79 -2.90
CA ARG A 235 -20.21 -0.32 -2.98
C ARG A 235 -18.88 0.36 -3.31
N PHE A 236 -17.78 -0.08 -2.70
CA PHE A 236 -16.44 0.43 -3.04
C PHE A 236 -16.11 0.20 -4.52
N LEU A 237 -16.34 -1.01 -5.03
CA LEU A 237 -16.09 -1.35 -6.44
C LEU A 237 -16.98 -0.55 -7.39
N ASP A 238 -18.24 -0.31 -7.03
CA ASP A 238 -19.17 0.49 -7.85
C ASP A 238 -18.71 1.96 -7.96
N GLU A 239 -18.15 2.50 -6.87
CA GLU A 239 -17.67 3.88 -6.81
C GLU A 239 -16.27 4.07 -7.42
N ARG A 240 -15.37 3.10 -7.22
CA ARG A 240 -13.93 3.26 -7.45
C ARG A 240 -13.33 2.26 -8.43
N GLY A 241 -14.07 1.22 -8.78
CA GLY A 241 -13.55 0.03 -9.45
C GLY A 241 -12.61 -0.78 -8.53
N PRO A 242 -11.98 -1.84 -9.08
CA PRO A 242 -10.88 -2.53 -8.39
C PRO A 242 -9.79 -1.54 -7.98
N ASN A 243 -9.35 -1.59 -6.72
CA ASN A 243 -8.30 -0.69 -6.21
C ASN A 243 -7.85 -1.11 -4.79
N MET A 244 -6.79 -0.48 -4.29
CA MET A 244 -6.41 -0.55 -2.87
C MET A 244 -7.49 0.08 -2.00
N HIS A 245 -8.04 -0.73 -1.09
CA HIS A 245 -9.11 -0.35 -0.18
C HIS A 245 -8.57 0.27 1.10
N HIS A 246 -7.54 -0.32 1.70
CA HIS A 246 -6.97 0.17 2.96
C HIS A 246 -5.51 -0.26 3.15
N VAL A 247 -4.79 0.49 3.99
CA VAL A 247 -3.52 0.06 4.58
C VAL A 247 -3.77 -0.46 5.98
N ASN A 248 -3.11 -1.54 6.35
CA ASN A 248 -3.15 -2.11 7.68
C ASN A 248 -1.78 -2.00 8.37
N VAL A 249 -1.79 -1.51 9.60
CA VAL A 249 -0.58 -1.40 10.45
C VAL A 249 -0.76 -2.14 11.76
N GLN A 250 0.31 -2.79 12.22
CA GLN A 250 0.35 -3.37 13.56
C GLN A 250 0.80 -2.31 14.56
N VAL A 251 0.10 -2.21 15.69
CA VAL A 251 0.46 -1.34 16.81
C VAL A 251 0.94 -2.16 18.00
N ARG A 252 1.86 -1.60 18.78
CA ARG A 252 2.44 -2.24 19.97
C ARG A 252 1.42 -2.44 21.08
N ASP A 253 0.52 -1.47 21.25
CA ASP A 253 -0.49 -1.43 22.30
C ASP A 253 -1.76 -0.77 21.77
N PHE A 254 -2.87 -1.51 21.81
CA PHE A 254 -4.14 -1.04 21.28
C PHE A 254 -4.74 0.12 22.09
N GLY A 255 -4.59 0.09 23.42
CA GLY A 255 -5.10 1.14 24.31
C GLY A 255 -4.34 2.46 24.13
N HIS A 256 -3.02 2.38 23.94
CA HIS A 256 -2.19 3.52 23.57
C HIS A 256 -2.63 4.14 22.25
N ALA A 257 -2.81 3.32 21.21
CA ALA A 257 -3.28 3.78 19.89
C ALA A 257 -4.64 4.51 19.98
N LEU A 258 -5.59 3.96 20.75
CA LEU A 258 -6.88 4.60 20.98
C LEU A 258 -6.75 5.93 21.73
N ALA A 259 -5.89 6.01 22.75
CA ALA A 259 -5.65 7.23 23.50
C ALA A 259 -4.98 8.32 22.64
N ALA A 260 -4.05 7.96 21.76
CA ALA A 260 -3.43 8.85 20.79
C ALA A 260 -4.47 9.42 19.81
N LEU A 261 -5.33 8.58 19.24
CA LEU A 261 -6.40 9.02 18.34
C LEU A 261 -7.41 9.93 19.06
N GLN A 262 -7.75 9.61 20.31
CA GLN A 262 -8.60 10.48 21.14
C GLN A 262 -7.95 11.85 21.39
N HIS A 263 -6.64 11.88 21.68
CA HIS A 263 -5.88 13.12 21.87
C HIS A 263 -5.97 14.02 20.63
N HIS A 264 -5.82 13.45 19.43
CA HIS A 264 -5.95 14.16 18.16
C HIS A 264 -7.40 14.38 17.71
N GLN A 265 -8.38 13.98 18.51
CA GLN A 265 -9.82 14.10 18.21
C GLN A 265 -10.24 13.36 16.93
N ILE A 266 -9.57 12.24 16.64
CA ILE A 266 -9.83 11.38 15.49
C ILE A 266 -10.68 10.18 15.97
N PRO A 267 -11.96 10.08 15.56
CA PRO A 267 -12.79 8.95 15.92
C PRO A 267 -12.38 7.70 15.16
N VAL A 268 -12.44 6.56 15.86
CA VAL A 268 -12.32 5.23 15.26
C VAL A 268 -13.70 4.64 14.97
N PHE A 269 -13.73 3.66 14.07
CA PHE A 269 -14.91 2.85 13.81
C PHE A 269 -14.50 1.39 13.57
N GLY A 270 -15.49 0.49 13.50
CA GLY A 270 -15.25 -0.93 13.24
C GLY A 270 -14.39 -1.59 14.31
N GLN A 271 -14.39 -1.07 15.54
CA GLN A 271 -13.62 -1.66 16.64
C GLN A 271 -14.14 -3.07 16.91
N ASN A 272 -13.24 -4.03 16.90
CA ASN A 272 -13.53 -5.42 17.14
C ASN A 272 -12.38 -6.07 17.92
N SER A 273 -12.71 -7.08 18.72
CA SER A 273 -11.75 -7.82 19.52
C SER A 273 -12.15 -9.27 19.59
N GLY A 274 -11.15 -10.15 19.63
CA GLY A 274 -11.39 -11.58 19.69
C GLY A 274 -10.23 -12.32 20.32
N SER A 275 -10.33 -13.63 20.30
CA SER A 275 -9.25 -14.52 20.72
C SER A 275 -9.15 -15.71 19.77
N ARG A 276 -7.92 -16.10 19.43
CA ARG A 276 -7.62 -17.32 18.69
C ARG A 276 -6.47 -18.05 19.37
N ASP A 277 -6.58 -19.37 19.47
CA ASP A 277 -5.56 -20.23 20.11
C ASP A 277 -5.15 -19.76 21.51
N GLY A 278 -6.13 -19.24 22.27
CA GLY A 278 -5.94 -18.73 23.62
C GLY A 278 -5.21 -17.39 23.73
N ALA A 279 -4.98 -16.68 22.61
CA ALA A 279 -4.38 -15.36 22.59
C ALA A 279 -5.36 -14.31 22.03
N ALA A 280 -5.31 -13.10 22.57
CA ALA A 280 -6.19 -11.99 22.23
C ALA A 280 -5.68 -11.20 21.00
N TRP A 281 -6.63 -10.57 20.31
CA TRP A 281 -6.37 -9.58 19.27
C TRP A 281 -7.43 -8.48 19.32
N SER A 282 -7.11 -7.31 18.76
CA SER A 282 -8.04 -6.19 18.59
C SER A 282 -7.72 -5.41 17.34
N GLU A 283 -8.73 -4.85 16.69
CA GLU A 283 -8.61 -4.05 15.48
C GLU A 283 -9.57 -2.87 15.52
N ALA A 284 -9.24 -1.82 14.78
CA ALA A 284 -10.13 -0.71 14.48
C ALA A 284 -9.68 0.02 13.21
N PHE A 285 -10.52 0.95 12.75
CA PHE A 285 -10.31 1.71 11.53
C PHE A 285 -10.37 3.21 11.77
N ILE A 286 -9.58 3.96 10.99
CA ILE A 286 -9.59 5.42 10.90
C ILE A 286 -10.14 5.81 9.54
N HIS A 287 -11.21 6.61 9.54
CA HIS A 287 -11.93 6.96 8.30
C HIS A 287 -11.05 7.82 7.36
N PRO A 288 -11.09 7.60 6.02
CA PRO A 288 -10.34 8.34 5.00
C PRO A 288 -10.32 9.87 5.15
N ARG A 289 -11.43 10.43 5.67
CA ARG A 289 -11.59 11.87 5.90
C ARG A 289 -10.56 12.47 6.87
N TYR A 290 -9.90 11.64 7.70
CA TYR A 290 -8.92 12.07 8.70
C TYR A 290 -7.47 11.76 8.29
N THR A 291 -7.27 11.03 7.22
CA THR A 291 -6.01 10.35 6.88
C THR A 291 -5.54 10.68 5.46
N GLY A 292 -6.03 11.80 4.89
CA GLY A 292 -5.69 12.22 3.54
C GLY A 292 -6.31 11.34 2.44
N GLY A 293 -7.46 10.71 2.72
CA GLY A 293 -8.20 9.88 1.78
C GLY A 293 -7.87 8.38 1.83
N MET A 294 -6.96 7.97 2.71
CA MET A 294 -6.57 6.58 2.90
C MET A 294 -7.33 5.92 4.05
N LEU A 295 -8.08 4.84 3.83
CA LEU A 295 -8.60 4.07 4.96
C LEU A 295 -7.43 3.37 5.66
N VAL A 296 -7.30 3.60 6.98
CA VAL A 296 -6.28 2.96 7.81
C VAL A 296 -6.96 1.97 8.74
N GLN A 297 -6.58 0.71 8.66
CA GLN A 297 -6.85 -0.27 9.71
C GLN A 297 -5.61 -0.38 10.59
N PHE A 298 -5.83 -0.51 11.89
CA PHE A 298 -4.75 -0.85 12.81
C PHE A 298 -5.21 -1.97 13.72
N PHE A 299 -4.26 -2.83 14.09
CA PHE A 299 -4.55 -3.96 14.96
C PHE A 299 -3.42 -4.20 15.94
N TRP A 300 -3.77 -4.92 16.99
CA TRP A 300 -2.86 -5.47 17.98
C TRP A 300 -3.14 -6.96 18.12
N GLU A 301 -2.09 -7.75 18.32
CA GLU A 301 -2.18 -9.17 18.64
C GLU A 301 -1.22 -9.51 19.78
N GLU A 302 -1.69 -10.33 20.72
CA GLU A 302 -0.91 -10.73 21.89
C GLU A 302 0.30 -11.60 21.50
N ARG A 303 0.20 -12.35 20.41
CA ARG A 303 1.28 -13.13 19.81
C ARG A 303 1.23 -13.03 18.29
N PRO A 304 2.38 -13.17 17.59
CA PRO A 304 2.41 -13.11 16.14
C PRO A 304 1.48 -14.11 15.45
N GLY A 305 0.71 -13.62 14.48
CA GLY A 305 -0.15 -14.47 13.64
C GLY A 305 -1.40 -14.99 14.35
N ILE A 306 -1.93 -14.26 15.32
CA ILE A 306 -3.19 -14.58 16.01
C ILE A 306 -4.37 -13.85 15.34
N TRP A 307 -4.13 -12.67 14.77
CA TRP A 307 -5.18 -11.85 14.19
C TRP A 307 -5.70 -12.34 12.83
N MET A 308 -4.79 -12.66 11.89
CA MET A 308 -5.14 -13.11 10.53
C MET A 308 -5.45 -14.60 10.46
#